data_AF-A0A6P0HFI9-F1
#
_entry.id   AF-A0A6P0HFI9-F1
#
_cell.length_a   1.000
_cell.length_b   1.000
_cell.length_c   1.000
_cell.angle_alpha   90.00
_cell.angle_beta   90.00
_cell.angle_gamma   90.00
#
_symmetry.space_group_name_H-M   'P 1'
#
loop_
_entity.id
_entity.type
_entity.pdbx_description
1 polymer ?
#
loop_
_entity_poly.entity_id
_entity_poly.type
_entity_poly.pdbx_seq_one_letter_code
_entity_poly.pdbx_strand_id
1 'polypeptide(L)'
;MQPVTVRRVGPEGAAAVHAVVRAAFAARPALDPPTAALAETVDSIAGALAAGGGLLAEGDGHPVGALVLDPEPAQGRVWVRRFGVVPAWQAHGVGARMVETVIATTPGREVAVLAREELPRAQAFWAGHGFVEVGRTAPYVEMVRPPSLVVPDADAMRDLGRRLAGLLRAGDLLVLTGGLGAGKTTFTQGLGAGLGVRGDVTSPTFVIARVHPSTVGGPELVHVDAYRLGGAAELDDLDLDTSLEDAVTVVEWGAGLAEQLADDRLEVVIERNDTDDVRLVRVTGYGARWADVDVATALA
;
A
#
# COMPACT_ATOMS: atom_id res chain seq x y z
N MET A 1 3.98 13.93 20.34
CA MET A 1 4.94 13.27 19.45
C MET A 1 6.13 14.21 19.32
N GLN A 2 7.36 13.76 19.59
CA GLN A 2 8.54 14.62 19.35
C GLN A 2 8.64 14.90 17.84
N PRO A 3 8.96 16.13 17.41
CA PRO A 3 9.05 16.46 16.00
C PRO A 3 10.22 15.69 15.38
N VAL A 4 9.93 14.96 14.31
CA VAL A 4 10.92 14.23 13.53
C VAL A 4 10.80 14.65 12.08
N THR A 5 11.92 15.00 11.48
CA THR A 5 12.03 15.28 10.05
C THR A 5 12.70 14.10 9.37
N VAL A 6 12.21 13.72 8.19
CA VAL A 6 12.83 12.68 7.36
C VAL A 6 13.24 13.33 6.05
N ARG A 7 14.50 13.14 5.66
CA ARG A 7 15.05 13.71 4.43
C ARG A 7 15.84 12.68 3.65
N ARG A 8 15.92 12.89 2.34
CA ARG A 8 16.79 12.11 1.46
C ARG A 8 18.26 12.48 1.69
N VAL A 9 19.13 11.49 1.60
CA VAL A 9 20.58 11.63 1.72
C VAL A 9 21.30 10.88 0.60
N GLY A 10 22.39 11.47 0.12
CA GLY A 10 23.39 10.83 -0.73
C GLY A 10 24.65 10.45 0.05
N PRO A 11 25.78 10.20 -0.64
CA PRO A 11 27.04 9.80 -0.02
C PRO A 11 27.55 10.73 1.09
N GLU A 12 27.21 12.02 1.03
CA GLU A 12 27.55 13.01 2.05
C GLU A 12 26.94 12.69 3.44
N GLY A 13 25.84 11.93 3.46
CA GLY A 13 25.19 11.48 4.69
C GLY A 13 25.75 10.17 5.28
N ALA A 14 26.75 9.55 4.64
CA ALA A 14 27.18 8.19 4.96
C ALA A 14 27.63 8.00 6.41
N ALA A 15 28.34 8.97 6.97
CA ALA A 15 28.80 8.88 8.36
C ALA A 15 27.62 8.86 9.36
N ALA A 16 26.59 9.69 9.12
CA ALA A 16 25.40 9.74 9.98
C ALA A 16 24.56 8.46 9.84
N VAL A 17 24.34 8.00 8.61
CA VAL A 17 23.65 6.73 8.33
C VAL A 17 24.37 5.57 9.00
N HIS A 18 25.69 5.45 8.82
CA HIS A 18 26.50 4.40 9.44
C HIS A 18 26.40 4.40 10.97
N ALA A 19 26.48 5.57 11.60
CA ALA A 19 26.34 5.70 13.05
C ALA A 19 24.98 5.22 13.56
N VAL A 20 23.88 5.61 12.90
CA VAL A 20 22.53 5.16 13.24
C VAL A 20 22.37 3.66 13.03
N VAL A 21 22.82 3.11 11.89
CA VAL A 21 22.76 1.68 11.58
C VAL A 21 23.51 0.88 12.64
N ARG A 22 24.72 1.29 13.00
CA ARG A 22 25.50 0.63 14.03
C ARG A 22 24.79 0.65 15.39
N ALA A 23 24.28 1.80 15.81
CA ALA A 23 23.57 1.94 17.08
C ALA A 23 22.27 1.11 17.13
N ALA A 24 21.48 1.14 16.05
CA ALA A 24 20.21 0.43 15.95
C ALA A 24 20.38 -1.08 15.89
N PHE A 25 21.41 -1.59 15.20
CA PHE A 25 21.65 -3.02 15.05
C PHE A 25 22.42 -3.62 16.24
N ALA A 26 23.32 -2.86 16.88
CA ALA A 26 24.02 -3.33 18.09
C ALA A 26 23.08 -3.54 19.29
N ALA A 27 21.94 -2.85 19.32
CA ALA A 27 20.92 -3.00 20.36
C ALA A 27 19.95 -4.18 20.11
N ARG A 28 20.07 -4.88 18.98
CA ARG A 28 19.21 -6.04 18.66
C ARG A 28 19.71 -7.28 19.41
N PRO A 29 18.83 -8.26 19.66
CA PRO A 29 19.26 -9.58 20.11
C PRO A 29 20.33 -10.16 19.18
N ALA A 30 21.22 -11.00 19.74
CA ALA A 30 22.15 -11.76 18.91
C ALA A 30 21.36 -12.66 17.94
N LEU A 31 21.80 -12.69 16.68
CA LEU A 31 21.15 -13.40 15.59
C LEU A 31 22.14 -14.37 14.95
N ASP A 32 21.65 -15.50 14.43
CA ASP A 32 22.45 -16.50 13.73
C ASP A 32 21.86 -16.79 12.33
N PRO A 33 22.60 -16.53 11.23
CA PRO A 33 23.89 -15.85 11.17
C PRO A 33 23.82 -14.40 11.66
N PRO A 34 24.95 -13.83 12.12
CA PRO A 34 25.03 -12.45 12.56
C PRO A 34 24.71 -11.48 11.41
N THR A 35 24.19 -10.31 11.76
CA THR A 35 23.86 -9.28 10.77
C THR A 35 25.12 -8.70 10.13
N ALA A 36 25.16 -8.69 8.78
CA ALA A 36 26.23 -8.04 8.03
C ALA A 36 26.30 -6.52 8.26
N ALA A 37 25.23 -5.90 8.78
CA ALA A 37 25.18 -4.46 9.05
C ALA A 37 26.26 -3.99 10.02
N LEU A 38 26.70 -4.84 10.96
CA LEU A 38 27.75 -4.48 11.93
C LEU A 38 29.17 -4.51 11.33
N ALA A 39 29.34 -5.12 10.15
CA ALA A 39 30.61 -5.17 9.42
C ALA A 39 30.75 -4.03 8.40
N GLU A 40 29.73 -3.20 8.22
CA GLU A 40 29.77 -2.09 7.26
C GLU A 40 30.71 -0.97 7.71
N THR A 41 31.29 -0.28 6.74
CA THR A 41 32.12 0.91 6.92
C THR A 41 31.38 2.14 6.41
N VAL A 42 31.88 3.33 6.75
CA VAL A 42 31.37 4.58 6.17
C VAL A 42 31.50 4.55 4.64
N ASP A 43 32.60 4.02 4.11
CA ASP A 43 32.82 3.91 2.65
C ASP A 43 31.83 2.96 1.98
N SER A 44 31.52 1.80 2.60
CA SER A 44 30.53 0.87 2.03
C SER A 44 29.12 1.48 2.03
N ILE A 45 28.76 2.22 3.09
CA ILE A 45 27.50 2.97 3.15
C ILE A 45 27.49 4.08 2.09
N ALA A 46 28.58 4.83 1.92
CA ALA A 46 28.68 5.88 0.92
C ALA A 46 28.50 5.33 -0.50
N GLY A 47 29.08 4.17 -0.81
CA GLY A 47 28.88 3.47 -2.08
C GLY A 47 27.43 3.07 -2.32
N ALA A 48 26.76 2.53 -1.30
CA ALA A 48 25.34 2.16 -1.41
C ALA A 48 24.43 3.40 -1.56
N LEU A 49 24.70 4.48 -0.82
CA LEU A 49 23.99 5.75 -0.95
C LEU A 49 24.26 6.43 -2.31
N ALA A 50 25.42 6.22 -2.93
CA ALA A 50 25.69 6.71 -4.28
C ALA A 50 24.81 6.01 -5.33
N ALA A 51 24.51 4.73 -5.12
CA ALA A 51 23.74 3.93 -6.05
C ALA A 51 22.22 4.23 -6.01
N GLY A 52 21.63 4.36 -4.82
CA GLY A 52 20.18 4.55 -4.68
C GLY A 52 19.74 5.70 -3.77
N GLY A 53 20.68 6.28 -3.02
CA GLY A 53 20.39 7.19 -1.92
C GLY A 53 19.89 6.46 -0.67
N GLY A 54 19.44 7.24 0.30
CA GLY A 54 18.84 6.73 1.53
C GLY A 54 17.98 7.78 2.20
N LEU A 55 17.47 7.46 3.38
CA LEU A 55 16.79 8.43 4.23
C LEU A 55 17.51 8.54 5.57
N LEU A 56 17.51 9.76 6.10
CA LEU A 56 17.93 10.07 7.46
C LEU A 56 16.76 10.75 8.18
N ALA A 57 16.37 10.20 9.32
CA ALA A 57 15.42 10.80 10.24
C ALA A 57 16.18 11.54 11.33
N GLU A 58 15.80 12.79 11.58
CA GLU A 58 16.41 13.66 12.59
C GLU A 58 15.37 14.02 13.66
N GLY A 59 15.75 13.84 14.92
CA GLY A 59 14.95 14.15 16.11
C GLY A 59 15.80 14.95 17.09
N ASP A 60 15.27 16.06 17.58
CA ASP A 60 16.00 17.02 18.44
C ASP A 60 17.38 17.43 17.86
N GLY A 61 17.45 17.60 16.54
CA GLY A 61 18.68 17.99 15.82
C GLY A 61 19.73 16.88 15.67
N HIS A 62 19.41 15.63 16.02
CA HIS A 62 20.33 14.50 15.93
C HIS A 62 19.78 13.41 15.00
N PRO A 63 20.64 12.65 14.29
CA PRO A 63 20.23 11.47 13.54
C PRO A 63 19.69 10.37 14.47
N VAL A 64 18.44 9.95 14.22
CA VAL A 64 17.72 8.98 15.07
C VAL A 64 17.19 7.78 14.30
N GLY A 65 17.09 7.88 12.98
CA GLY A 65 16.67 6.78 12.10
C GLY A 65 17.37 6.86 10.75
N ALA A 66 17.61 5.72 10.12
CA ALA A 66 18.22 5.66 8.81
C ALA A 66 17.77 4.43 8.02
N LEU A 67 17.85 4.53 6.70
CA LEU A 67 17.78 3.41 5.77
C LEU A 67 18.57 3.74 4.49
N VAL A 68 18.91 2.70 3.75
CA VAL A 68 19.55 2.78 2.44
C VAL A 68 18.58 2.21 1.39
N LEU A 69 18.46 2.89 0.26
CA LEU A 69 17.67 2.44 -0.88
C LEU A 69 18.59 1.73 -1.88
N ASP A 70 18.18 0.54 -2.29
CA ASP A 70 18.92 -0.33 -3.20
C ASP A 70 18.01 -0.66 -4.40
N PRO A 71 18.01 0.19 -5.45
CA PRO A 71 17.10 0.05 -6.58
C PRO A 71 17.49 -1.14 -7.45
N GLU A 72 16.48 -1.88 -7.91
CA GLU A 72 16.60 -2.98 -8.86
C GLU A 72 15.74 -2.68 -10.10
N PRO A 73 16.21 -1.80 -11.02
CA PRO A 73 15.37 -1.25 -12.08
C PRO A 73 14.81 -2.31 -13.03
N ALA A 74 15.56 -3.39 -13.25
CA ALA A 74 15.17 -4.50 -14.12
C ALA A 74 13.89 -5.21 -13.63
N GLN A 75 13.60 -5.16 -12.32
CA GLN A 75 12.42 -5.76 -11.72
C GLN A 75 11.39 -4.70 -11.28
N GLY A 76 11.61 -3.42 -11.57
CA GLY A 76 10.73 -2.35 -11.10
C GLY A 76 10.67 -2.22 -9.57
N ARG A 77 11.68 -2.71 -8.87
CA ARG A 77 11.71 -2.88 -7.40
C ARG A 77 12.73 -1.95 -6.75
N VAL A 78 12.50 -1.57 -5.50
CA VAL A 78 13.47 -0.89 -4.63
C VAL A 78 13.55 -1.62 -3.30
N TRP A 79 14.76 -2.07 -2.94
CA TRP A 79 15.01 -2.68 -1.65
C TRP A 79 15.27 -1.62 -0.58
N VAL A 80 14.59 -1.75 0.56
CA VAL A 80 14.91 -1.00 1.77
C VAL A 80 15.90 -1.82 2.59
N ARG A 81 17.14 -1.35 2.61
CA ARG A 81 18.25 -1.93 3.36
C ARG A 81 18.54 -1.10 4.60
N ARG A 82 19.17 -1.74 5.59
CA ARG A 82 19.69 -1.07 6.79
C ARG A 82 18.69 -0.21 7.56
N PHE A 83 17.42 -0.57 7.47
CA PHE A 83 16.36 0.10 8.22
C PHE A 83 16.60 -0.04 9.73
N GLY A 84 16.80 1.09 10.40
CA GLY A 84 17.10 1.14 11.83
C GLY A 84 16.68 2.45 12.47
N VAL A 85 16.17 2.36 13.69
CA VAL A 85 15.90 3.49 14.59
C VAL A 85 16.69 3.26 15.87
N VAL A 86 17.39 4.28 16.35
CA VAL A 86 18.19 4.20 17.57
C VAL A 86 17.28 3.89 18.78
N PRO A 87 17.74 3.12 19.78
CA PRO A 87 16.88 2.61 20.85
C PRO A 87 16.02 3.66 21.56
N ALA A 88 16.57 4.84 21.85
CA ALA A 88 15.85 5.91 22.55
C ALA A 88 14.66 6.48 21.77
N TRP A 89 14.62 6.28 20.45
CA TRP A 89 13.58 6.80 19.55
C TRP A 89 12.67 5.70 18.99
N GLN A 90 12.83 4.46 19.44
CA GLN A 90 11.91 3.37 19.08
C GLN A 90 10.53 3.62 19.71
N ALA A 91 9.47 3.16 19.04
CA ALA A 91 8.08 3.40 19.43
C ALA A 91 7.63 4.89 19.47
N HIS A 92 8.40 5.81 18.87
CA HIS A 92 8.04 7.23 18.74
C HIS A 92 7.53 7.59 17.32
N GLY A 93 7.17 6.60 16.50
CA GLY A 93 6.66 6.81 15.14
C GLY A 93 7.73 7.05 14.06
N VAL A 94 9.02 7.13 14.42
CA VAL A 94 10.13 7.38 13.47
C VAL A 94 10.16 6.35 12.33
N GLY A 95 10.02 5.07 12.67
CA GLY A 95 10.01 3.99 11.68
C GLY A 95 8.87 4.12 10.68
N ALA A 96 7.66 4.40 11.17
CA ALA A 96 6.47 4.59 10.33
C ALA A 96 6.67 5.77 9.36
N ARG A 97 7.14 6.91 9.86
CA ARG A 97 7.43 8.09 9.04
C ARG A 97 8.48 7.82 7.95
N MET A 98 9.53 7.04 8.26
CA MET A 98 10.51 6.65 7.25
C MET A 98 9.88 5.76 6.17
N VAL A 99 9.01 4.81 6.54
CA VAL A 99 8.29 3.95 5.58
C VAL A 99 7.35 4.78 4.70
N GLU A 100 6.55 5.67 5.28
CA GLU A 100 5.72 6.64 4.55
C GLU A 100 6.53 7.42 3.52
N THR A 101 7.71 7.92 3.93
CA THR A 101 8.60 8.68 3.05
C THR A 101 9.17 7.83 1.92
N VAL A 102 9.56 6.58 2.17
CA VAL A 102 10.01 5.66 1.10
C VAL A 102 8.88 5.49 0.08
N ILE A 103 7.69 5.12 0.55
CA ILE A 103 6.55 4.85 -0.32
C ILE A 103 6.21 6.08 -1.18
N ALA A 104 6.16 7.26 -0.58
CA ALA A 104 5.86 8.51 -1.29
C ALA A 104 6.95 8.89 -2.32
N THR A 105 8.19 8.45 -2.12
CA THR A 105 9.33 8.76 -3.00
C THR A 105 9.65 7.66 -4.01
N THR A 106 8.96 6.52 -3.95
CA THR A 106 9.08 5.41 -4.92
C THR A 106 7.73 5.02 -5.55
N PRO A 107 6.95 5.98 -6.09
CA PRO A 107 5.67 5.67 -6.71
C PRO A 107 5.84 4.76 -7.93
N GLY A 108 4.88 3.87 -8.16
CA GLY A 108 4.93 2.90 -9.25
C GLY A 108 6.03 1.83 -9.12
N ARG A 109 6.76 1.78 -8.01
CA ARG A 109 7.76 0.75 -7.73
C ARG A 109 7.28 -0.19 -6.64
N GLU A 110 7.63 -1.46 -6.75
CA GLU A 110 7.52 -2.40 -5.65
C GLU A 110 8.61 -2.07 -4.61
N VAL A 111 8.24 -2.04 -3.32
CA VAL A 111 9.20 -1.81 -2.24
C VAL A 111 9.43 -3.12 -1.51
N ALA A 112 10.68 -3.59 -1.44
CA ALA A 112 11.02 -4.89 -0.86
C ALA A 112 11.88 -4.76 0.41
N VAL A 113 11.67 -5.65 1.37
CA VAL A 113 12.46 -5.78 2.58
C VAL A 113 12.80 -7.25 2.84
N LEU A 114 13.94 -7.46 3.50
CA LEU A 114 14.25 -8.74 4.13
C LEU A 114 14.07 -8.59 5.63
N ALA A 115 13.04 -9.22 6.17
CA ALA A 115 12.86 -9.40 7.60
C ALA A 115 13.57 -10.68 8.06
N ARG A 116 13.88 -10.76 9.35
CA ARG A 116 14.44 -11.97 9.97
C ARG A 116 13.30 -12.80 10.55
N GLU A 117 13.31 -14.10 10.31
CA GLU A 117 12.32 -15.04 10.85
C GLU A 117 12.25 -14.97 12.38
N GLU A 118 13.39 -14.75 13.02
CA GLU A 118 13.54 -14.66 14.47
C GLU A 118 13.04 -13.32 15.05
N LEU A 119 12.66 -12.37 14.20
CA LEU A 119 12.16 -11.05 14.58
C LEU A 119 10.68 -10.87 14.19
N PRO A 120 9.73 -11.54 14.88
CA PRO A 120 8.31 -11.47 14.55
C PRO A 120 7.74 -10.04 14.70
N ARG A 121 8.28 -9.22 15.60
CA ARG A 121 7.89 -7.79 15.72
C ARG A 121 8.27 -6.98 14.47
N ALA A 122 9.39 -7.30 13.83
CA ALA A 122 9.78 -6.63 12.59
C ALA A 122 8.87 -7.07 11.44
N GLN A 123 8.54 -8.36 11.33
CA GLN A 123 7.57 -8.88 10.35
C GLN A 123 6.20 -8.22 10.54
N ALA A 124 5.69 -8.16 11.77
CA ALA A 124 4.42 -7.51 12.09
C ALA A 124 4.44 -6.00 11.79
N PHE A 125 5.57 -5.32 12.03
CA PHE A 125 5.75 -3.91 11.66
C PHE A 125 5.60 -3.72 10.14
N TRP A 126 6.28 -4.52 9.33
CA TRP A 126 6.18 -4.43 7.86
C TRP A 126 4.77 -4.77 7.37
N ALA A 127 4.17 -5.85 7.89
CA ALA A 127 2.79 -6.21 7.59
C ALA A 127 1.81 -5.08 7.89
N GLY A 128 1.98 -4.39 9.03
CA GLY A 128 1.18 -3.22 9.40
C GLY A 128 1.34 -2.00 8.48
N HIS A 129 2.36 -1.97 7.62
CA HIS A 129 2.58 -0.92 6.61
C HIS A 129 2.29 -1.41 5.17
N GLY A 130 1.51 -2.49 5.04
CA GLY A 130 1.05 -3.00 3.75
C GLY A 130 2.06 -3.86 3.00
N PHE A 131 3.11 -4.34 3.67
CA PHE A 131 4.00 -5.35 3.09
C PHE A 131 3.42 -6.75 3.27
N VAL A 132 3.46 -7.55 2.22
CA VAL A 132 3.03 -8.95 2.22
C VAL A 132 4.24 -9.85 2.05
N GLU A 133 4.21 -11.03 2.66
CA GLU A 133 5.23 -12.05 2.46
C GLU A 133 5.10 -12.66 1.06
N VAL A 134 6.21 -12.74 0.34
CA VAL A 134 6.27 -13.36 -1.00
C VAL A 134 7.25 -14.52 -1.08
N GLY A 135 8.09 -14.70 -0.06
CA GLY A 135 9.04 -15.79 -0.03
C GLY A 135 9.73 -15.94 1.32
N ARG A 136 10.20 -17.15 1.59
CA ARG A 136 11.04 -17.47 2.74
C ARG A 136 12.26 -18.24 2.28
N THR A 137 13.43 -17.77 2.71
CA THR A 137 14.69 -18.50 2.60
C THR A 137 15.45 -18.22 3.89
N ALA A 138 15.44 -19.20 4.79
CA ALA A 138 15.99 -19.05 6.13
C ALA A 138 17.42 -18.44 6.10
N PRO A 139 17.69 -17.41 6.94
CA PRO A 139 16.84 -16.88 8.03
C PRO A 139 15.91 -15.73 7.60
N TYR A 140 15.72 -15.51 6.31
CA TYR A 140 15.04 -14.32 5.77
C TYR A 140 13.60 -14.61 5.32
N VAL A 141 12.73 -13.67 5.66
CA VAL A 141 11.40 -13.51 5.09
C VAL A 141 11.45 -12.33 4.14
N GLU A 142 11.22 -12.59 2.85
CA GLU A 142 11.05 -11.56 1.85
C GLU A 142 9.63 -11.02 1.93
N MET A 143 9.52 -9.72 2.18
CA MET A 143 8.24 -9.02 2.19
C MET A 143 8.28 -7.88 1.19
N VAL A 144 7.21 -7.72 0.42
CA VAL A 144 7.08 -6.66 -0.57
C VAL A 144 5.82 -5.86 -0.34
N ARG A 145 5.90 -4.57 -0.62
CA ARG A 145 4.74 -3.71 -0.77
C ARG A 145 4.54 -3.46 -2.27
N PRO A 146 3.40 -3.89 -2.85
CA PRO A 146 3.14 -3.69 -4.27
C PRO A 146 3.18 -2.22 -4.68
N PRO A 147 3.40 -1.93 -5.97
CA PRO A 147 3.34 -0.58 -6.52
C PRO A 147 2.06 0.16 -6.14
N SER A 148 2.17 1.47 -5.98
CA SER A 148 1.01 2.35 -5.77
C SER A 148 1.01 3.48 -6.80
N LEU A 149 -0.18 3.85 -7.23
CA LEU A 149 -0.45 4.98 -8.11
C LEU A 149 -0.58 6.24 -7.27
N VAL A 150 0.07 7.32 -7.71
CA VAL A 150 -0.08 8.64 -7.10
C VAL A 150 -1.29 9.31 -7.70
N VAL A 151 -2.25 9.66 -6.85
CA VAL A 151 -3.48 10.33 -7.25
C VAL A 151 -3.52 11.70 -6.57
N PRO A 152 -3.16 12.78 -7.28
CA PRO A 152 -2.90 14.08 -6.66
C PRO A 152 -4.16 14.79 -6.15
N ASP A 153 -5.33 14.50 -6.73
CA ASP A 153 -6.58 15.19 -6.43
C ASP A 153 -7.82 14.33 -6.74
N ALA A 154 -9.00 14.90 -6.49
CA ALA A 154 -10.28 14.23 -6.68
C ALA A 154 -10.60 13.94 -8.16
N ASP A 155 -10.13 14.75 -9.10
CA ASP A 155 -10.40 14.54 -10.53
C ASP A 155 -9.53 13.41 -11.06
N ALA A 156 -8.26 13.36 -10.67
CA ALA A 156 -7.38 12.22 -10.92
C ALA A 156 -7.93 10.91 -10.32
N MET A 157 -8.60 10.98 -9.17
CA MET A 157 -9.28 9.82 -8.56
C MET A 157 -10.46 9.33 -9.41
N ARG A 158 -11.27 10.26 -9.94
CA ARG A 158 -12.36 9.91 -10.87
C ARG A 158 -11.81 9.35 -12.18
N ASP A 159 -10.73 9.90 -12.70
CA ASP A 159 -10.07 9.43 -13.91
C ASP A 159 -9.47 8.04 -13.71
N LEU A 160 -8.92 7.74 -12.53
CA LEU A 160 -8.50 6.40 -12.16
C LEU A 160 -9.67 5.41 -12.16
N GLY A 161 -10.79 5.76 -11.52
CA GLY A 161 -12.00 4.94 -11.55
C GLY A 161 -12.50 4.71 -12.99
N ARG A 162 -12.50 5.75 -13.83
CA ARG A 162 -12.93 5.63 -15.24
C ARG A 162 -12.02 4.70 -16.04
N ARG A 163 -10.70 4.76 -15.85
CA ARG A 163 -9.75 3.86 -16.50
C ARG A 163 -9.95 2.42 -16.05
N LEU A 164 -10.14 2.18 -14.75
CA LEU A 164 -10.41 0.84 -14.24
C LEU A 164 -11.70 0.25 -14.81
N ALA A 165 -12.76 1.05 -14.94
CA ALA A 165 -14.03 0.62 -15.52
C ALA A 165 -13.86 0.00 -16.92
N GLY A 166 -12.90 0.48 -17.72
CA GLY A 166 -12.60 -0.08 -19.04
C GLY A 166 -12.02 -1.50 -19.03
N LEU A 167 -11.58 -1.98 -17.87
CA LEU A 167 -11.07 -3.34 -17.68
C LEU A 167 -12.12 -4.30 -17.10
N LEU A 168 -13.26 -3.76 -16.66
CA LEU A 168 -14.28 -4.52 -15.94
C LEU A 168 -15.30 -5.14 -16.89
N ARG A 169 -15.89 -6.24 -16.43
CA ARG A 169 -17.03 -6.92 -17.03
C ARG A 169 -18.03 -7.35 -15.95
N ALA A 170 -19.23 -7.75 -16.38
CA ALA A 170 -20.19 -8.42 -15.51
C ALA A 170 -19.52 -9.60 -14.78
N GLY A 171 -19.81 -9.78 -13.49
CA GLY A 171 -19.12 -10.74 -12.63
C GLY A 171 -17.95 -10.17 -11.83
N ASP A 172 -17.41 -9.01 -12.19
CA ASP A 172 -16.22 -8.46 -11.51
C ASP A 172 -16.60 -7.78 -10.17
N LEU A 173 -15.95 -8.22 -9.10
CA LEU A 173 -16.06 -7.66 -7.75
C LEU A 173 -14.89 -6.74 -7.41
N LEU A 174 -15.20 -5.56 -6.84
CA LEU A 174 -14.23 -4.61 -6.32
C LEU A 174 -14.46 -4.39 -4.82
N VAL A 175 -13.43 -4.62 -4.01
CA VAL A 175 -13.43 -4.36 -2.57
C VAL A 175 -12.59 -3.12 -2.28
N LEU A 176 -13.22 -2.05 -1.79
CA LEU A 176 -12.57 -0.77 -1.55
C LEU A 176 -12.24 -0.59 -0.06
N THR A 177 -10.96 -0.37 0.23
CA THR A 177 -10.43 -0.15 1.58
C THR A 177 -9.79 1.23 1.68
N GLY A 178 -10.05 1.93 2.78
CA GLY A 178 -9.42 3.22 3.08
C GLY A 178 -10.19 3.95 4.18
N GLY A 179 -9.50 4.83 4.91
CA GLY A 179 -10.10 5.61 6.00
C GLY A 179 -11.25 6.52 5.55
N LEU A 180 -11.93 7.13 6.53
CA LEU A 180 -12.97 8.13 6.24
C LEU A 180 -12.37 9.28 5.41
N GLY A 181 -13.03 9.64 4.31
CA GLY A 181 -12.54 10.68 3.41
C GLY A 181 -11.32 10.29 2.57
N ALA A 182 -10.94 9.00 2.51
CA ALA A 182 -9.86 8.54 1.64
C ALA A 182 -10.13 8.77 0.16
N GLY A 183 -11.41 8.78 -0.25
CA GLY A 183 -11.82 8.99 -1.64
C GLY A 183 -12.50 7.78 -2.30
N LYS A 184 -12.95 6.79 -1.52
CA LYS A 184 -13.66 5.59 -2.01
C LYS A 184 -14.87 5.94 -2.90
N THR A 185 -15.82 6.73 -2.40
CA THR A 185 -16.97 7.18 -3.21
C THR A 185 -16.54 8.02 -4.42
N THR A 186 -15.50 8.85 -4.31
CA THR A 186 -14.96 9.62 -5.45
C THR A 186 -14.42 8.71 -6.55
N PHE A 187 -13.74 7.63 -6.16
CA PHE A 187 -13.31 6.58 -7.08
C PHE A 187 -14.51 5.90 -7.74
N THR A 188 -15.53 5.50 -6.95
CA THR A 188 -16.75 4.86 -7.47
C THR A 188 -17.54 5.77 -8.42
N GLN A 189 -17.52 7.08 -8.22
CA GLN A 189 -18.07 8.06 -9.17
C GLN A 189 -17.39 7.97 -10.53
N GLY A 190 -16.06 7.94 -10.53
CA GLY A 190 -15.27 7.73 -11.74
C GLY A 190 -15.59 6.42 -12.43
N LEU A 191 -15.70 5.34 -11.63
CA LEU A 191 -16.05 4.01 -12.11
C LEU A 191 -17.43 3.99 -12.79
N GLY A 192 -18.47 4.50 -12.13
CA GLY A 192 -19.82 4.57 -12.68
C GLY A 192 -19.87 5.39 -13.98
N ALA A 193 -19.14 6.51 -14.04
CA ALA A 193 -19.02 7.29 -15.27
C ALA A 193 -18.35 6.49 -16.40
N GLY A 194 -17.32 5.69 -16.10
CA GLY A 194 -16.66 4.81 -17.08
C GLY A 194 -17.52 3.66 -17.56
N LEU A 195 -18.37 3.11 -16.68
CA LEU A 195 -19.35 2.07 -17.03
C LEU A 195 -20.58 2.61 -17.77
N GLY A 196 -20.76 3.94 -17.82
CA GLY A 196 -21.92 4.58 -18.44
C GLY A 196 -23.22 4.30 -17.70
N VAL A 197 -23.20 4.30 -16.36
CA VAL A 197 -24.41 4.05 -15.55
C VAL A 197 -25.26 5.30 -15.37
N ARG A 198 -26.53 5.11 -15.06
CA ARG A 198 -27.50 6.19 -14.93
C ARG A 198 -27.38 6.93 -13.58
N GLY A 199 -27.39 8.25 -13.68
CA GLY A 199 -27.50 9.15 -12.52
C GLY A 199 -26.20 9.29 -11.74
N ASP A 200 -26.24 10.12 -10.70
CA ASP A 200 -25.07 10.40 -9.88
C ASP A 200 -24.79 9.25 -8.90
N VAL A 201 -23.55 8.79 -8.89
CA VAL A 201 -23.05 7.84 -7.87
C VAL A 201 -22.77 8.62 -6.59
N THR A 202 -23.54 8.33 -5.55
CA THR A 202 -23.42 8.94 -4.22
C THR A 202 -23.32 7.84 -3.19
N SER A 203 -22.61 8.09 -2.08
CA SER A 203 -22.38 7.06 -1.06
C SER A 203 -23.71 6.49 -0.54
N PRO A 204 -23.94 5.17 -0.65
CA PRO A 204 -25.16 4.54 -0.17
C PRO A 204 -25.14 4.29 1.34
N THR A 205 -24.29 4.95 2.13
CA THR A 205 -24.09 4.69 3.58
C THR A 205 -25.38 4.48 4.40
N PHE A 206 -26.49 5.15 4.07
CA PHE A 206 -27.77 4.98 4.77
C PHE A 206 -28.69 3.90 4.19
N VAL A 207 -28.59 3.64 2.89
CA VAL A 207 -29.39 2.63 2.18
C VAL A 207 -28.64 1.32 1.99
N ILE A 208 -27.37 1.27 2.41
CA ILE A 208 -26.40 0.18 2.34
C ILE A 208 -26.00 -0.20 0.91
N ALA A 209 -26.97 -0.42 0.02
CA ALA A 209 -26.74 -0.79 -1.37
C ALA A 209 -27.57 0.07 -2.34
N ARG A 210 -27.03 0.28 -3.54
CA ARG A 210 -27.71 0.96 -4.64
C ARG A 210 -27.33 0.33 -5.97
N VAL A 211 -28.32 0.14 -6.83
CA VAL A 211 -28.11 -0.31 -8.20
C VAL A 211 -28.18 0.88 -9.14
N HIS A 212 -27.17 1.02 -9.99
CA HIS A 212 -27.06 2.04 -11.03
C HIS A 212 -27.10 1.35 -12.40
N PRO A 213 -28.25 1.36 -13.09
CA PRO A 213 -28.40 0.64 -14.36
C PRO A 213 -27.55 1.25 -15.47
N SER A 214 -27.03 0.41 -16.37
CA SER A 214 -26.30 0.88 -17.55
C SER A 214 -27.19 1.68 -18.50
N THR A 215 -26.61 2.67 -19.18
CA THR A 215 -27.25 3.45 -20.26
C THR A 215 -26.68 3.12 -21.64
N VAL A 216 -25.67 2.25 -21.70
CA VAL A 216 -24.91 1.92 -22.91
C VAL A 216 -24.94 0.43 -23.25
N GLY A 217 -25.73 -0.37 -22.53
CA GLY A 217 -25.82 -1.82 -22.72
C GLY A 217 -24.65 -2.61 -22.15
N GLY A 218 -23.87 -2.01 -21.24
CA GLY A 218 -22.86 -2.69 -20.42
C GLY A 218 -23.43 -3.21 -19.10
N PRO A 219 -22.59 -3.74 -18.19
CA PRO A 219 -23.04 -4.16 -16.87
C PRO A 219 -23.57 -2.97 -16.07
N GLU A 220 -24.52 -3.24 -15.18
CA GLU A 220 -24.90 -2.27 -14.17
C GLU A 220 -23.86 -2.19 -13.05
N LEU A 221 -23.94 -1.14 -12.22
CA LEU A 221 -23.11 -0.97 -11.05
C LEU A 221 -23.93 -1.22 -9.79
N VAL A 222 -23.58 -2.25 -9.04
CA VAL A 222 -24.07 -2.47 -7.68
C VAL A 222 -23.07 -1.83 -6.72
N HIS A 223 -23.47 -0.72 -6.08
CA HIS A 223 -22.62 0.02 -5.14
C HIS A 223 -23.10 -0.23 -3.72
N VAL A 224 -22.23 -0.83 -2.91
CA VAL A 224 -22.47 -1.18 -1.52
C VAL A 224 -21.52 -0.39 -0.62
N ASP A 225 -22.02 0.11 0.51
CA ASP A 225 -21.23 0.69 1.60
C ASP A 225 -21.46 -0.12 2.88
N ALA A 226 -20.50 -0.98 3.21
CA ALA A 226 -20.55 -1.89 4.34
C ALA A 226 -20.15 -1.25 5.67
N TYR A 227 -19.90 0.06 5.73
CA TYR A 227 -19.43 0.76 6.94
C TYR A 227 -20.32 0.54 8.18
N ARG A 228 -21.61 0.27 7.96
CA ARG A 228 -22.60 0.07 9.03
C ARG A 228 -22.98 -1.38 9.29
N LEU A 229 -22.43 -2.32 8.54
CA LEU A 229 -22.75 -3.73 8.72
C LEU A 229 -22.03 -4.30 9.94
N GLY A 230 -22.74 -5.12 10.71
CA GLY A 230 -22.21 -5.81 11.90
C GLY A 230 -21.29 -7.00 11.58
N GLY A 231 -21.25 -7.44 10.33
CA GLY A 231 -20.40 -8.56 9.87
C GLY A 231 -20.85 -9.13 8.53
N ALA A 232 -20.18 -10.20 8.08
CA ALA A 232 -20.42 -10.83 6.78
C ALA A 232 -21.86 -11.35 6.62
N ALA A 233 -22.48 -11.85 7.70
CA ALA A 233 -23.87 -12.31 7.65
C ALA A 233 -24.87 -11.23 7.22
N GLU A 234 -24.67 -9.97 7.63
CA GLU A 234 -25.54 -8.87 7.20
C GLU A 234 -25.27 -8.43 5.75
N LEU A 235 -24.06 -8.72 5.23
CA LEU A 235 -23.72 -8.52 3.83
C LEU A 235 -24.35 -9.62 2.96
N ASP A 236 -24.34 -10.87 3.42
CA ASP A 236 -24.99 -12.01 2.78
C ASP A 236 -26.51 -11.82 2.68
N ASP A 237 -27.14 -11.21 3.70
CA ASP A 237 -28.58 -10.86 3.69
C ASP A 237 -28.97 -9.88 2.57
N LEU A 238 -28.00 -9.21 1.94
CA LEU A 238 -28.25 -8.35 0.77
C LEU A 238 -28.40 -9.14 -0.53
N ASP A 239 -28.13 -10.45 -0.54
CA ASP A 239 -28.31 -11.35 -1.69
C ASP A 239 -27.54 -10.89 -2.93
N LEU A 240 -26.35 -10.30 -2.71
CA LEU A 240 -25.53 -9.68 -3.77
C LEU A 240 -25.05 -10.69 -4.80
N ASP A 241 -24.79 -11.93 -4.39
CA ASP A 241 -24.37 -13.05 -5.21
C ASP A 241 -25.30 -13.30 -6.40
N THR A 242 -26.61 -13.13 -6.21
CA THR A 242 -27.59 -13.25 -7.29
C THR A 242 -27.44 -12.19 -8.39
N SER A 243 -26.87 -11.03 -8.06
CA SER A 243 -26.64 -9.91 -8.99
C SER A 243 -25.20 -9.84 -9.50
N LEU A 244 -24.26 -10.55 -8.87
CA LEU A 244 -22.83 -10.49 -9.21
C LEU A 244 -22.59 -10.88 -10.66
N GLU A 245 -23.24 -11.93 -11.15
CA GLU A 245 -23.00 -12.47 -12.51
C GLU A 245 -23.29 -11.45 -13.63
N ASP A 246 -24.25 -10.56 -13.43
CA ASP A 246 -24.73 -9.60 -14.44
C ASP A 246 -24.21 -8.16 -14.21
N ALA A 247 -23.61 -7.88 -13.07
CA ALA A 247 -23.19 -6.55 -12.65
C ALA A 247 -21.69 -6.44 -12.38
N VAL A 248 -21.22 -5.20 -12.31
CA VAL A 248 -19.99 -4.86 -11.59
C VAL A 248 -20.39 -4.49 -10.16
N THR A 249 -19.82 -5.16 -9.18
CA THR A 249 -20.12 -4.90 -7.76
C THR A 249 -18.96 -4.20 -7.08
N VAL A 250 -19.25 -3.08 -6.42
CA VAL A 250 -18.30 -2.31 -5.63
C VAL A 250 -18.74 -2.31 -4.18
N VAL A 251 -17.90 -2.84 -3.29
CA VAL A 251 -18.15 -2.83 -1.84
C VAL A 251 -17.14 -1.92 -1.15
N GLU A 252 -17.59 -0.74 -0.74
CA GLU A 252 -16.83 0.13 0.16
C GLU A 252 -16.81 -0.48 1.57
N TRP A 253 -15.64 -0.41 2.24
CA TRP A 253 -15.43 -1.02 3.55
C TRP A 253 -15.65 -2.53 3.58
N GLY A 254 -15.50 -3.20 2.43
CA GLY A 254 -15.73 -4.64 2.31
C GLY A 254 -14.58 -5.53 2.78
N ALA A 255 -13.43 -4.97 3.20
CA ALA A 255 -12.32 -5.81 3.67
C ALA A 255 -12.69 -6.57 4.96
N GLY A 256 -12.46 -7.88 4.95
CA GLY A 256 -12.88 -8.84 5.98
C GLY A 256 -14.35 -9.26 5.91
N LEU A 257 -15.09 -8.81 4.89
CA LEU A 257 -16.54 -9.03 4.74
C LEU A 257 -16.90 -9.58 3.35
N ALA A 258 -16.39 -8.92 2.30
CA ALA A 258 -16.83 -9.11 0.92
C ALA A 258 -15.95 -10.09 0.13
N GLU A 259 -14.81 -10.53 0.66
CA GLU A 259 -13.91 -11.45 -0.05
C GLU A 259 -14.53 -12.81 -0.32
N GLN A 260 -15.58 -13.18 0.41
CA GLN A 260 -16.30 -14.43 0.25
C GLN A 260 -17.35 -14.38 -0.86
N LEU A 261 -17.68 -13.18 -1.37
CA LEU A 261 -18.68 -13.01 -2.43
C LEU A 261 -18.18 -13.53 -3.79
N ALA A 262 -16.86 -13.50 -4.03
CA ALA A 262 -16.28 -14.03 -5.26
C ALA A 262 -14.81 -14.45 -5.05
N ASP A 263 -14.44 -15.58 -5.66
CA ASP A 263 -13.04 -16.04 -5.72
C ASP A 263 -12.16 -15.04 -6.49
N ASP A 264 -12.72 -14.46 -7.55
CA ASP A 264 -12.11 -13.47 -8.42
C ASP A 264 -12.50 -12.05 -7.98
N ARG A 265 -11.52 -11.22 -7.58
CA ARG A 265 -11.78 -9.84 -7.16
C ARG A 265 -10.61 -8.89 -7.37
N LEU A 266 -10.91 -7.60 -7.40
CA LEU A 266 -9.93 -6.53 -7.22
C LEU A 266 -10.05 -5.94 -5.82
N GLU A 267 -8.93 -5.84 -5.12
CA GLU A 267 -8.83 -5.05 -3.90
C GLU A 267 -8.21 -3.69 -4.23
N VAL A 268 -8.95 -2.62 -3.93
CA VAL A 268 -8.51 -1.23 -4.12
C VAL A 268 -8.26 -0.61 -2.75
N VAL A 269 -7.00 -0.38 -2.41
CA VAL A 269 -6.60 0.26 -1.16
C VAL A 269 -6.23 1.71 -1.44
N ILE A 270 -6.94 2.64 -0.80
CA ILE A 270 -6.76 4.08 -0.92
C ILE A 270 -6.20 4.62 0.39
N GLU A 271 -4.92 5.00 0.35
CA GLU A 271 -4.20 5.58 1.47
C GLU A 271 -4.15 7.10 1.30
N ARG A 272 -4.62 7.82 2.32
CA ARG A 272 -4.55 9.27 2.37
C ARG A 272 -3.22 9.71 2.98
N ASN A 273 -2.54 10.65 2.33
CA ASN A 273 -1.45 11.37 2.96
C ASN A 273 -2.05 12.39 3.96
N ASP A 274 -1.48 12.48 5.16
CA ASP A 274 -1.96 13.37 6.21
C ASP A 274 -1.59 14.84 5.95
N THR A 275 -0.60 15.10 5.10
CA THR A 275 -0.04 16.44 4.90
C THR A 275 -0.57 17.17 3.67
N ASP A 276 -1.20 16.46 2.74
CA ASP A 276 -1.71 17.02 1.48
C ASP A 276 -2.94 16.24 0.97
N ASP A 277 -3.47 16.66 -0.18
CA ASP A 277 -4.61 16.00 -0.82
C ASP A 277 -4.22 14.82 -1.71
N VAL A 278 -2.95 14.42 -1.71
CA VAL A 278 -2.48 13.26 -2.47
C VAL A 278 -2.99 11.98 -1.83
N ARG A 279 -3.37 11.03 -2.68
CA ARG A 279 -3.70 9.65 -2.30
C ARG A 279 -2.72 8.71 -2.98
N LEU A 280 -2.42 7.62 -2.29
CA LEU A 280 -1.75 6.47 -2.88
C LEU A 280 -2.79 5.37 -3.06
N VAL A 281 -2.97 4.93 -4.30
CA VAL A 281 -3.93 3.89 -4.63
C VAL A 281 -3.19 2.63 -5.05
N ARG A 282 -3.47 1.52 -4.37
CA ARG A 282 -2.98 0.20 -4.72
C ARG A 282 -4.15 -0.63 -5.22
N VAL A 283 -3.96 -1.33 -6.34
CA VAL A 283 -4.97 -2.22 -6.92
C VAL A 283 -4.33 -3.60 -7.04
N THR A 284 -4.94 -4.60 -6.42
CA THR A 284 -4.43 -5.98 -6.41
C THR A 284 -5.50 -6.92 -6.93
N GLY A 285 -5.17 -7.73 -7.92
CA GLY A 285 -6.05 -8.76 -8.46
C GLY A 285 -5.86 -10.10 -7.77
N TYR A 286 -6.97 -10.76 -7.45
CA TYR A 286 -7.02 -12.09 -6.86
C TYR A 286 -7.87 -13.02 -7.72
N GLY A 287 -7.45 -14.28 -7.83
CA GLY A 287 -8.14 -15.29 -8.61
C GLY A 287 -7.73 -15.34 -10.09
N ALA A 288 -8.25 -16.33 -10.81
CA ALA A 288 -7.88 -16.63 -12.19
C ALA A 288 -8.23 -15.49 -13.16
N ARG A 289 -9.30 -14.74 -12.89
CA ARG A 289 -9.72 -13.57 -13.69
C ARG A 289 -8.66 -12.49 -13.84
N TRP A 290 -7.83 -12.32 -12.81
CA TRP A 290 -6.88 -11.22 -12.72
C TRP A 290 -5.41 -11.67 -12.84
N ALA A 291 -5.15 -12.98 -12.93
CA ALA A 291 -3.80 -13.53 -12.96
C ALA A 291 -2.93 -12.99 -14.11
N ASP A 292 -3.52 -12.79 -15.29
CA ASP A 292 -2.82 -12.31 -16.50
C ASP A 292 -3.08 -10.83 -16.80
N VAL A 293 -3.76 -10.11 -15.91
CA VAL A 293 -4.04 -8.69 -16.08
C VAL A 293 -3.03 -7.89 -15.25
N ASP A 294 -2.10 -7.22 -15.92
CA ASP A 294 -1.24 -6.23 -15.25
C ASP A 294 -2.05 -4.94 -15.00
N VAL A 295 -2.87 -4.99 -13.96
CA VAL A 295 -3.77 -3.90 -13.57
C VAL A 295 -2.97 -2.64 -13.22
N ALA A 296 -1.80 -2.78 -12.60
CA ALA A 296 -0.96 -1.64 -12.25
C ALA A 296 -0.47 -0.90 -13.50
N THR A 297 0.02 -1.64 -14.51
CA THR A 297 0.45 -1.07 -15.79
C THR A 297 -0.73 -0.50 -16.60
N ALA A 298 -1.89 -1.17 -16.59
CA ALA A 298 -3.07 -0.68 -17.30
C ALA A 298 -3.64 0.63 -16.74
N LEU A 299 -3.31 0.96 -15.48
CA LEU A 299 -3.78 2.15 -14.78
C LEU A 299 -2.71 3.25 -14.64
N ALA A 300 -1.46 3.00 -15.03
CA ALA A 300 -0.39 4.00 -15.07
C ALA A 300 -0.65 5.04 -16.15
#